data_AF-A0AA88HSZ7-F1
#
_entry.id   AF-A0AA88HSZ7-F1
#
_cell.length_a   1.000
_cell.length_b   1.000
_cell.length_c   1.000
_cell.angle_alpha   90.00
_cell.angle_beta   90.00
_cell.angle_gamma   90.00
#
_symmetry.space_group_name_H-M   'P 1'
#
loop_
_entity.id
_entity.type
_entity.pdbx_description
1 polymer ?
#
loop_
_entity_poly.entity_id
_entity_poly.type
_entity_poly.pdbx_seq_one_letter_code
_entity_poly.pdbx_strand_id
1 'polypeptide(L)'
;MVRSIHGTCIIEYKPKGGPTETINFTPPFRRLKIFPELEKRLKVKLPHPRTLDTPEAVEMLDKICVDNQVDCPTPRTAPRLLDKLIGHFLEKECINPTFLIEHPQVMSPLAKYHRSDEGLTERFELFVRKMEICNAYTELNDPIEQQKRFSQQAKDRGAGDEEAQMVDADFIMALKYGLPPTGGCGMGIDRIAMLLTNSDSIKEVLLFPSENPPPPKKKKRTAENPEKKKRGRQKIPNKTTKLQL
;
A
#
# COMPACT_ATOMS: atom_id res chain seq x y z
N MET A 1 -23.98 3.80 -4.28
CA MET A 1 -23.44 4.71 -3.25
C MET A 1 -23.43 6.17 -3.71
N VAL A 2 -22.57 6.58 -4.67
CA VAL A 2 -22.45 7.99 -5.12
C VAL A 2 -23.81 8.66 -5.40
N ARG A 3 -24.64 8.05 -6.26
CA ARG A 3 -25.99 8.53 -6.56
C ARG A 3 -26.90 8.71 -5.34
N SER A 4 -26.76 7.83 -4.34
CA SER A 4 -27.58 7.91 -3.13
C SER A 4 -27.19 9.10 -2.25
N ILE A 5 -25.93 9.53 -2.30
CA ILE A 5 -25.39 10.61 -1.46
C ILE A 5 -25.53 11.96 -2.17
N HIS A 6 -25.17 12.02 -3.45
CA HIS A 6 -25.14 13.27 -4.22
C HIS A 6 -26.35 13.47 -5.15
N GLY A 7 -27.27 12.51 -5.23
CA GLY A 7 -28.41 12.53 -6.16
C GLY A 7 -28.06 12.24 -7.64
N THR A 8 -26.77 12.19 -7.97
CA THR A 8 -26.24 11.99 -9.34
C THR A 8 -25.05 11.00 -9.32
N CYS A 9 -24.74 10.40 -10.46
CA CYS A 9 -23.54 9.58 -10.65
C CYS A 9 -22.31 10.42 -11.05
N ILE A 10 -22.48 11.71 -11.31
CA ILE A 10 -21.41 12.60 -11.76
C ILE A 10 -21.09 13.58 -10.64
N ILE A 11 -19.84 13.63 -10.21
CA ILE A 11 -19.38 14.58 -9.19
C ILE A 11 -18.29 15.48 -9.77
N GLU A 12 -18.25 16.73 -9.31
CA GLU A 12 -17.12 17.62 -9.52
C GLU A 12 -16.14 17.48 -8.36
N TYR A 13 -14.89 17.24 -8.69
CA TYR A 13 -13.80 17.20 -7.74
C TYR A 13 -12.87 18.40 -7.98
N LYS A 14 -12.57 19.18 -6.93
CA LYS A 14 -11.73 20.38 -6.98
C LYS A 14 -10.50 20.18 -6.10
N PRO A 15 -9.35 19.80 -6.68
CA PRO A 15 -8.10 19.71 -5.94
C PRO A 15 -7.70 21.08 -5.38
N LYS A 16 -7.12 21.12 -4.17
CA LYS A 16 -6.43 22.28 -3.61
C LYS A 16 -5.30 22.68 -4.57
N GLY A 17 -5.50 23.78 -5.30
CA GLY A 17 -4.53 24.32 -6.26
C GLY A 17 -4.54 23.69 -7.65
N GLY A 18 -5.56 22.88 -8.00
CA GLY A 18 -5.69 22.25 -9.32
C GLY A 18 -6.97 22.61 -10.06
N PRO A 19 -7.09 22.22 -11.35
CA PRO A 19 -8.33 22.40 -12.12
C PRO A 19 -9.46 21.51 -11.57
N THR A 20 -10.71 21.92 -11.79
CA THR A 20 -11.87 21.08 -11.48
C THR A 20 -11.90 19.88 -12.41
N GLU A 21 -12.00 18.68 -11.86
CA GLU A 21 -12.11 17.41 -12.57
C GLU A 21 -13.54 16.88 -12.44
N THR A 22 -14.14 16.44 -13.55
CA THR A 22 -15.45 15.76 -13.51
C THR A 22 -15.24 14.25 -13.45
N ILE A 23 -15.83 13.60 -12.45
CA ILE A 23 -15.75 12.15 -12.25
C ILE A 23 -17.12 11.53 -12.49
N ASN A 24 -17.21 10.62 -13.44
CA ASN A 24 -18.44 9.94 -13.83
C ASN A 24 -18.45 8.49 -13.31
N PHE A 25 -19.31 8.22 -12.32
CA PHE A 25 -19.56 6.90 -11.73
C PHE A 25 -20.73 6.15 -12.38
N THR A 26 -21.11 6.49 -13.61
CA THR A 26 -22.14 5.74 -14.34
C THR A 26 -21.55 4.40 -14.80
N PRO A 27 -22.14 3.25 -14.41
CA PRO A 27 -21.67 1.95 -14.88
C PRO A 27 -22.05 1.71 -16.35
N PRO A 28 -21.37 0.80 -17.07
CA PRO A 28 -20.26 -0.04 -16.61
C PRO A 28 -18.94 0.74 -16.54
N PHE A 29 -18.10 0.39 -15.55
CA PHE A 29 -16.77 0.99 -15.42
C PHE A 29 -15.80 0.42 -16.45
N ARG A 30 -14.82 1.26 -16.84
CA ARG A 30 -13.75 0.87 -17.76
C ARG A 30 -12.95 -0.29 -17.16
N ARG A 31 -12.51 -1.24 -17.98
CA ARG A 31 -11.63 -2.35 -17.57
C ARG A 31 -10.37 -2.32 -18.42
N LEU A 32 -9.20 -2.40 -17.79
CA LEU A 32 -7.90 -2.43 -18.44
C LEU A 32 -7.12 -3.65 -17.97
N LYS A 33 -6.71 -4.50 -18.91
CA LYS A 33 -5.78 -5.60 -18.65
C LYS A 33 -4.37 -5.02 -18.56
N ILE A 34 -3.67 -5.30 -17.46
CA ILE A 34 -2.38 -4.64 -17.15
C ILE A 34 -1.34 -4.88 -18.24
N PHE A 35 -1.07 -6.13 -18.61
CA PHE A 35 0.01 -6.47 -19.54
C PHE A 35 -0.21 -5.88 -20.94
N PRO A 36 -1.35 -6.14 -21.63
CA PRO A 36 -1.59 -5.57 -22.96
C PRO A 36 -1.53 -4.04 -22.98
N GLU A 37 -2.03 -3.39 -21.92
CA GLU A 37 -2.09 -1.93 -21.86
C GLU A 37 -0.72 -1.32 -21.55
N LEU A 38 0.10 -1.94 -20.69
CA LEU A 38 1.49 -1.54 -20.47
C LEU A 38 2.32 -1.71 -21.75
N GLU A 39 2.24 -2.87 -22.40
CA GLU A 39 2.99 -3.12 -23.65
C GLU A 39 2.65 -2.09 -24.73
N LYS A 40 1.37 -1.74 -24.87
CA LYS A 40 0.90 -0.73 -25.82
C LYS A 40 1.51 0.65 -25.53
N ARG A 41 1.63 1.05 -24.26
CA ARG A 41 2.15 2.36 -23.85
C ARG A 41 3.68 2.43 -23.95
N LEU A 42 4.33 1.38 -23.48
CA LEU A 42 5.79 1.24 -23.51
C LEU A 42 6.31 0.98 -24.93
N LYS A 43 5.46 0.46 -25.82
CA LYS A 43 5.83 0.00 -27.17
C LYS A 43 6.92 -1.07 -27.14
N VAL A 44 6.95 -1.85 -26.06
CA VAL A 44 7.92 -2.92 -25.79
C VAL A 44 7.13 -4.14 -25.29
N LYS A 45 7.58 -5.34 -25.65
CA LYS A 45 7.03 -6.58 -25.12
C LYS A 45 7.59 -6.84 -23.72
N LEU A 46 6.68 -7.10 -22.78
CA LEU A 46 7.08 -7.44 -21.41
C LEU A 46 7.48 -8.92 -21.33
N PRO A 47 8.29 -9.31 -20.33
CA PRO A 47 8.50 -10.72 -20.03
C PRO A 47 7.16 -11.44 -19.80
N HIS A 48 7.09 -12.71 -20.18
CA HIS A 48 5.86 -13.48 -19.99
C HIS A 48 5.50 -13.54 -18.49
N PRO A 49 4.23 -13.42 -18.07
CA PRO A 49 3.85 -13.39 -16.65
C PRO A 49 4.36 -14.58 -15.82
N ARG A 50 4.47 -15.75 -16.44
CA ARG A 50 5.01 -16.98 -15.81
C ARG A 50 6.49 -16.88 -15.43
N THR A 51 7.27 -16.06 -16.12
CA THR A 51 8.74 -16.01 -15.97
C THR A 51 9.20 -14.77 -15.20
N LEU A 52 8.30 -14.05 -14.54
CA LEU A 52 8.62 -12.79 -13.85
C LEU A 52 9.52 -12.97 -12.63
N ASP A 53 9.67 -14.19 -12.13
CA ASP A 53 10.55 -14.56 -11.02
C ASP A 53 11.98 -14.86 -11.47
N THR A 54 12.26 -14.90 -12.78
CA THR A 54 13.62 -15.16 -13.27
C THR A 54 14.49 -13.89 -13.25
N PRO A 55 15.82 -14.03 -13.04
CA PRO A 55 16.73 -12.88 -13.07
C PRO A 55 16.66 -12.08 -14.37
N GLU A 56 16.50 -12.76 -15.51
CA GLU A 56 16.43 -12.13 -16.84
C GLU A 56 15.18 -11.26 -16.99
N ALA A 57 14.04 -11.69 -16.44
CA ALA A 57 12.81 -10.90 -16.45
C ALA A 57 12.92 -9.68 -15.54
N VAL A 58 13.55 -9.82 -14.37
CA VAL A 58 13.82 -8.69 -13.46
C VAL A 58 14.73 -7.67 -14.13
N GLU A 59 15.81 -8.11 -14.77
CA GLU A 59 16.73 -7.21 -15.51
C GLU A 59 16.03 -6.48 -16.66
N MET A 60 15.16 -7.17 -17.40
CA MET A 60 14.36 -6.54 -18.45
C MET A 60 13.42 -5.47 -17.89
N LEU A 61 12.67 -5.77 -16.82
CA LEU A 61 11.79 -4.81 -16.17
C LEU A 61 12.56 -3.62 -15.61
N ASP A 62 13.74 -3.88 -15.04
CA ASP A 62 14.63 -2.86 -14.49
C ASP A 62 15.08 -1.88 -15.58
N LYS A 63 15.56 -2.41 -16.70
CA LYS A 63 15.93 -1.62 -17.87
C LYS A 63 14.77 -0.79 -18.38
N ILE A 64 13.57 -1.37 -18.47
CA ILE A 64 12.36 -0.62 -18.90
C ILE A 64 12.08 0.54 -17.94
N CYS A 65 12.19 0.34 -16.63
CA CYS A 65 12.05 1.42 -15.65
C CYS A 65 13.08 2.53 -15.87
N VAL A 66 14.36 2.18 -16.06
CA VAL A 66 15.44 3.15 -16.31
C VAL A 66 15.22 3.94 -17.61
N ASP A 67 14.92 3.24 -18.71
CA ASP A 67 14.69 3.86 -20.03
C ASP A 67 13.49 4.83 -20.01
N ASN A 68 12.50 4.56 -19.15
CA ASN A 68 11.30 5.40 -19.00
C ASN A 68 11.37 6.36 -17.80
N GLN A 69 12.53 6.50 -17.16
CA GLN A 69 12.74 7.40 -16.00
C GLN A 69 11.76 7.13 -14.85
N VAL A 70 11.42 5.87 -14.63
CA VAL A 70 10.58 5.40 -13.53
C VAL A 70 11.49 4.99 -12.38
N ASP A 71 11.45 5.78 -11.30
CA ASP A 71 12.24 5.50 -10.11
C ASP A 71 11.65 4.33 -9.31
N CYS A 72 12.53 3.47 -8.78
CA CYS A 72 12.17 2.34 -7.93
C CYS A 72 13.26 2.15 -6.86
N PRO A 73 12.98 2.52 -5.60
CA PRO A 73 13.92 2.31 -4.50
C PRO A 73 14.25 0.83 -4.31
N THR A 74 15.47 0.52 -3.88
CA THR A 74 15.88 -0.85 -3.53
C THR A 74 15.01 -1.41 -2.39
N PRO A 75 14.67 -2.71 -2.42
CA PRO A 75 15.07 -3.70 -3.43
C PRO A 75 14.28 -3.58 -4.75
N ARG A 76 14.92 -3.87 -5.89
CA ARG A 76 14.31 -3.76 -7.24
C ARG A 76 13.78 -5.12 -7.71
N THR A 77 12.80 -5.64 -7.00
CA THR A 77 12.17 -6.93 -7.33
C THR A 77 11.14 -6.76 -8.46
N ALA A 78 10.83 -7.85 -9.19
CA ALA A 78 9.79 -7.83 -10.22
C ALA A 78 8.45 -7.19 -9.77
N PRO A 79 7.86 -7.53 -8.61
CA PRO A 79 6.61 -6.89 -8.19
C PRO A 79 6.74 -5.39 -7.95
N ARG A 80 7.86 -4.91 -7.38
CA ARG A 80 8.09 -3.48 -7.12
C ARG A 80 8.34 -2.69 -8.40
N LEU A 81 9.07 -3.26 -9.35
CA LEU A 81 9.29 -2.64 -10.67
C LEU A 81 7.98 -2.53 -11.45
N LEU A 82 7.18 -3.60 -11.46
CA LEU A 82 5.86 -3.61 -12.11
C LEU A 82 4.89 -2.63 -11.45
N ASP A 83 4.85 -2.57 -10.11
CA ASP A 83 4.08 -1.57 -9.35
C ASP A 83 4.40 -0.14 -9.82
N LYS A 84 5.68 0.20 -9.93
CA LYS A 84 6.09 1.53 -10.37
C LYS A 84 5.74 1.81 -11.83
N LEU A 85 5.83 0.83 -12.72
CA LEU A 85 5.39 0.96 -14.11
C LEU A 85 3.87 1.15 -14.21
N ILE A 86 3.10 0.37 -13.46
CA ILE A 86 1.63 0.49 -13.39
C ILE A 86 1.24 1.87 -12.86
N GLY A 87 1.83 2.30 -11.74
CA GLY A 87 1.62 3.62 -11.16
C GLY A 87 1.99 4.77 -12.10
N HIS A 88 3.09 4.62 -12.83
CA HIS A 88 3.52 5.65 -13.77
C HIS A 88 2.62 5.74 -15.00
N PHE A 89 2.32 4.61 -15.62
CA PHE A 89 1.68 4.57 -16.92
C PHE A 89 0.18 4.42 -16.85
N LEU A 90 -0.38 3.57 -15.98
CA LEU A 90 -1.81 3.22 -15.98
C LEU A 90 -2.62 4.04 -14.97
N GLU A 91 -2.18 4.13 -13.72
CA GLU A 91 -2.97 4.73 -12.63
C GLU A 91 -3.26 6.21 -12.87
N LYS A 92 -2.28 6.95 -13.41
CA LYS A 92 -2.41 8.40 -13.69
C LYS A 92 -3.54 8.75 -14.65
N GLU A 93 -4.00 7.81 -15.47
CA GLU A 93 -5.12 8.03 -16.39
C GLU A 93 -6.48 7.63 -15.84
N CYS A 94 -6.52 6.97 -14.68
CA CYS A 94 -7.75 6.48 -14.08
C CYS A 94 -8.48 7.61 -13.34
N ILE A 95 -8.99 8.60 -14.10
CA ILE A 95 -9.83 9.68 -13.56
C ILE A 95 -11.21 9.14 -13.18
N ASN A 96 -11.91 8.58 -14.17
CA ASN A 96 -13.16 7.86 -13.94
C ASN A 96 -12.87 6.46 -13.36
N PRO A 97 -13.84 5.85 -12.67
CA PRO A 97 -13.73 4.49 -12.16
C PRO A 97 -13.25 3.52 -13.24
N THR A 98 -12.06 2.95 -13.01
CA THR A 98 -11.39 2.04 -13.92
C THR A 98 -10.90 0.83 -13.14
N PHE A 99 -11.30 -0.37 -13.56
CA PHE A 99 -10.73 -1.61 -13.07
C PHE A 99 -9.43 -1.89 -13.80
N LEU A 100 -8.32 -1.98 -13.07
CA LEU A 100 -7.11 -2.65 -13.54
C LEU A 100 -7.25 -4.13 -13.18
N ILE A 101 -7.14 -5.00 -14.18
CA ILE A 101 -7.42 -6.44 -14.02
C ILE A 101 -6.23 -7.29 -14.46
N GLU A 102 -6.24 -8.54 -14.02
CA GLU A 102 -5.29 -9.58 -14.40
C GLU A 102 -3.86 -9.25 -13.95
N HIS A 103 -3.71 -8.92 -12.66
CA HIS A 103 -2.40 -8.72 -12.05
C HIS A 103 -1.56 -10.01 -12.09
N PRO A 104 -0.23 -9.90 -12.24
CA PRO A 104 0.64 -11.05 -12.23
C PRO A 104 0.73 -11.68 -10.84
N GLN A 105 0.99 -12.99 -10.82
CA GLN A 105 1.06 -13.79 -9.60
C GLN A 105 2.15 -13.33 -8.64
N VAL A 106 3.29 -12.86 -9.17
CA VAL A 106 4.40 -12.32 -8.35
C VAL A 106 3.99 -11.09 -7.53
N MET A 107 2.93 -10.37 -7.92
CA MET A 107 2.37 -9.23 -7.19
C MET A 107 1.19 -9.60 -6.28
N SER A 108 0.72 -10.85 -6.33
CA SER A 108 -0.59 -11.24 -5.82
C SER A 108 -0.52 -12.58 -5.08
N PRO A 109 0.22 -12.66 -3.95
CA PRO A 109 0.52 -13.92 -3.27
C PRO A 109 -0.72 -14.68 -2.76
N LEU A 110 -1.82 -13.98 -2.50
CA LEU A 110 -3.07 -14.56 -2.01
C LEU A 110 -4.15 -14.74 -3.10
N ALA A 111 -3.94 -14.16 -4.29
CA ALA A 111 -4.92 -14.22 -5.36
C ALA A 111 -4.80 -15.52 -6.16
N LYS A 112 -5.92 -16.18 -6.44
CA LYS A 112 -5.96 -17.40 -7.23
C LYS A 112 -5.41 -17.13 -8.64
N TYR A 113 -4.65 -18.10 -9.16
CA TYR A 113 -4.14 -18.07 -10.52
C TYR A 113 -5.28 -17.94 -11.53
N HIS A 114 -5.00 -17.27 -12.65
CA HIS A 114 -5.99 -17.06 -13.70
C HIS A 114 -6.34 -18.40 -14.38
N ARG A 115 -7.63 -18.62 -14.67
CA ARG A 115 -8.12 -19.89 -15.25
C ARG A 115 -7.60 -20.18 -16.67
N SER A 116 -7.14 -19.15 -17.40
CA SER A 116 -6.78 -19.25 -18.82
C SER A 116 -5.41 -18.65 -19.16
N ASP A 117 -4.81 -17.85 -18.28
CA ASP A 117 -3.60 -17.08 -18.59
C ASP A 117 -2.53 -17.34 -17.52
N GLU A 118 -1.56 -18.18 -17.87
CA GLU A 118 -0.56 -18.66 -16.92
C GLU A 118 0.34 -17.52 -16.40
N GLY A 119 0.54 -17.47 -15.09
CA GLY A 119 1.31 -16.43 -14.40
C GLY A 119 0.52 -15.17 -14.06
N LEU A 120 -0.74 -15.06 -14.48
CA LEU A 120 -1.67 -14.02 -14.04
C LEU A 120 -2.60 -14.54 -12.93
N THR A 121 -3.35 -13.63 -12.33
CA THR A 121 -4.32 -13.93 -11.26
C THR A 121 -5.69 -13.35 -11.57
N GLU A 122 -6.72 -13.91 -10.95
CA GLU A 122 -8.09 -13.37 -11.00
C GLU A 122 -8.26 -12.22 -10.00
N ARG A 123 -7.47 -11.16 -10.20
CA ARG A 123 -7.43 -9.95 -9.36
C ARG A 123 -7.89 -8.74 -10.14
N PHE A 124 -8.54 -7.81 -9.44
CA PHE A 124 -8.71 -6.45 -9.91
C PHE A 124 -8.45 -5.42 -8.81
N GLU A 125 -8.08 -4.23 -9.25
CA GLU A 125 -8.08 -3.01 -8.44
C GLU A 125 -8.98 -1.98 -9.10
N LEU A 126 -9.80 -1.29 -8.31
CA LEU A 126 -10.60 -0.17 -8.79
C LEU A 126 -9.88 1.13 -8.50
N PHE A 127 -9.51 1.85 -9.55
CA PHE A 127 -8.94 3.19 -9.43
C PHE A 127 -9.98 4.26 -9.74
N VAL A 128 -9.97 5.34 -8.97
CA VAL A 128 -10.75 6.55 -9.19
C VAL A 128 -9.87 7.75 -8.86
N ARG A 129 -9.82 8.73 -9.76
CA ARG A 129 -8.96 9.91 -9.62
C ARG A 129 -7.51 9.55 -9.25
N LYS A 130 -6.94 8.57 -9.96
CA LYS A 130 -5.55 8.10 -9.79
C LYS A 130 -5.27 7.49 -8.42
N MET A 131 -6.30 7.22 -7.62
CA MET A 131 -6.19 6.55 -6.33
C MET A 131 -6.86 5.19 -6.40
N GLU A 132 -6.20 4.17 -5.87
CA GLU A 132 -6.78 2.86 -5.67
C GLU A 132 -7.87 2.95 -4.57
N ILE A 133 -9.07 2.45 -4.84
CA ILE A 133 -10.22 2.50 -3.93
C ILE A 133 -10.62 1.10 -3.45
N CYS A 134 -10.36 0.08 -4.27
CA CYS A 134 -10.73 -1.29 -3.99
C CYS A 134 -9.66 -2.23 -4.53
N ASN A 135 -9.40 -3.31 -3.80
CA ASN A 135 -8.60 -4.44 -4.25
C ASN A 135 -9.40 -5.72 -3.97
N ALA A 136 -9.54 -6.58 -4.97
CA ALA A 136 -10.36 -7.77 -4.88
C ALA A 136 -9.82 -8.87 -5.77
N TYR A 137 -10.05 -10.11 -5.37
CA TYR A 137 -9.57 -11.26 -6.12
C TYR A 137 -10.39 -12.51 -5.79
N THR A 138 -10.38 -13.47 -6.71
CA THR A 138 -10.71 -14.85 -6.36
C THR A 138 -9.65 -15.36 -5.38
N GLU A 139 -10.07 -15.87 -4.23
CA GLU A 139 -9.18 -16.29 -3.15
C GLU A 139 -8.42 -17.56 -3.51
N LEU A 140 -7.10 -17.59 -3.26
CA LEU A 140 -6.32 -18.80 -3.38
C LEU A 140 -6.71 -19.77 -2.27
N ASN A 141 -7.41 -20.84 -2.65
CA ASN A 141 -7.90 -21.86 -1.74
C ASN A 141 -7.14 -23.19 -1.83
N ASP A 142 -6.03 -23.25 -2.57
CA ASP A 142 -5.13 -24.41 -2.60
C ASP A 142 -4.04 -24.25 -1.54
N PRO A 143 -4.02 -25.08 -0.46
CA PRO A 143 -3.06 -24.96 0.62
C PRO A 143 -1.61 -25.26 0.20
N ILE A 144 -1.41 -26.13 -0.81
CA ILE A 144 -0.07 -26.48 -1.29
C ILE A 144 0.52 -25.29 -2.04
N GLU A 145 -0.28 -24.69 -2.92
CA GLU A 145 0.14 -23.51 -3.67
C GLU A 145 0.34 -22.30 -2.74
N GLN A 146 -0.57 -22.07 -1.79
CA GLN A 146 -0.42 -20.99 -0.82
C GLN A 146 0.85 -21.13 0.02
N GLN A 147 1.20 -22.36 0.42
CA GLN A 147 2.43 -22.63 1.15
C GLN A 147 3.67 -22.29 0.33
N LYS A 148 3.71 -22.64 -0.97
CA LYS A 148 4.83 -22.28 -1.86
C LYS A 148 5.00 -20.77 -1.96
N ARG A 149 3.89 -20.04 -2.10
CA ARG A 149 3.90 -18.57 -2.20
C ARG A 149 4.40 -17.90 -0.91
N PHE A 150 3.97 -18.39 0.26
CA PHE A 150 4.53 -17.92 1.53
C PHE A 150 6.02 -18.24 1.68
N SER A 151 6.46 -19.42 1.26
CA SER A 151 7.89 -19.74 1.25
C SER A 151 8.69 -18.82 0.32
N GLN A 152 8.11 -18.37 -0.80
CA GLN A 152 8.74 -17.39 -1.68
C GLN A 152 8.80 -16.00 -1.00
N GLN A 153 7.69 -15.50 -0.43
CA GLN A 153 7.71 -14.22 0.28
C GLN A 153 8.68 -14.20 1.47
N ALA A 154 8.83 -15.33 2.17
CA ALA A 154 9.83 -15.44 3.24
C ALA A 154 11.27 -15.33 2.71
N LYS A 155 11.57 -15.84 1.51
CA LYS A 155 12.87 -15.64 0.86
C LYS A 155 13.08 -14.19 0.46
N ASP A 156 12.06 -13.55 -0.12
CA ASP A 156 12.12 -12.15 -0.54
C ASP A 156 12.34 -11.23 0.68
N ARG A 157 11.69 -11.53 1.81
CA ARG A 157 11.92 -10.88 3.11
C ARG A 157 13.35 -11.06 3.59
N GLY A 158 13.89 -12.28 3.50
CA GLY A 158 15.29 -12.59 3.82
C GLY A 158 16.29 -11.85 2.91
N ALA A 159 15.87 -11.46 1.71
CA ALA A 159 16.64 -10.66 0.76
C ALA A 159 16.49 -9.14 0.97
N GLY A 160 15.75 -8.70 1.99
CA GLY A 160 15.62 -7.29 2.37
C GLY A 160 14.29 -6.63 1.99
N ASP A 161 13.29 -7.38 1.52
CA ASP A 161 11.94 -6.84 1.31
C ASP A 161 11.14 -6.84 2.64
N GLU A 162 11.15 -5.72 3.37
CA GLU A 162 10.48 -5.61 4.67
C GLU A 162 8.95 -5.75 4.57
N GLU A 163 8.36 -5.49 3.39
CA GLU A 163 6.92 -5.54 3.12
C GLU A 163 6.42 -6.96 2.78
N ALA A 164 7.35 -7.89 2.49
CA ALA A 164 7.02 -9.27 2.21
C ALA A 164 6.47 -10.00 3.46
N GLN A 165 5.42 -10.80 3.26
CA GLN A 165 4.70 -11.46 4.35
C GLN A 165 5.48 -12.64 4.94
N MET A 166 5.20 -12.95 6.20
CA MET A 166 5.72 -14.14 6.87
C MET A 166 4.86 -15.36 6.54
N VAL A 167 5.42 -16.56 6.76
CA VAL A 167 4.65 -17.80 6.66
C VAL A 167 3.68 -17.89 7.83
N ASP A 168 2.38 -18.00 7.53
CA ASP A 168 1.33 -18.27 8.51
C ASP A 168 0.90 -19.73 8.43
N ALA A 169 1.41 -20.56 9.36
CA ALA A 169 1.13 -21.99 9.39
C ALA A 169 -0.32 -22.30 9.78
N ASP A 170 -0.94 -21.46 10.61
CA ASP A 170 -2.33 -21.65 11.07
C ASP A 170 -3.29 -21.34 9.92
N PHE A 171 -3.02 -20.30 9.12
CA PHE A 171 -3.76 -20.01 7.90
C PHE A 171 -3.69 -21.16 6.88
N ILE A 172 -2.48 -21.70 6.64
CA ILE A 172 -2.31 -22.86 5.76
C ILE A 172 -3.06 -24.08 6.29
N MET A 173 -3.01 -24.31 7.61
CA MET A 173 -3.75 -25.40 8.23
C MET A 173 -5.26 -25.21 8.04
N ALA A 174 -5.79 -24.00 8.21
CA ALA A 174 -7.19 -23.69 7.96
C ALA A 174 -7.60 -23.98 6.50
N LEU A 175 -6.77 -23.62 5.52
CA LEU A 175 -7.03 -23.93 4.10
C LEU A 175 -7.13 -25.44 3.83
N LYS A 176 -6.39 -26.28 4.56
CA LYS A 176 -6.45 -27.75 4.44
C LYS A 176 -7.79 -28.35 4.89
N TYR A 177 -8.51 -27.68 5.78
CA TYR A 177 -9.88 -28.09 6.15
C TYR A 177 -10.89 -27.81 5.04
N GLY A 178 -10.54 -26.98 4.06
CA GLY A 178 -11.33 -26.69 2.86
C GLY A 178 -11.96 -25.31 2.90
N LEU A 179 -11.34 -24.37 2.17
CA LEU A 179 -11.96 -23.09 1.83
C LEU A 179 -12.75 -23.26 0.50
N PRO A 180 -14.08 -23.04 0.48
CA PRO A 180 -14.86 -23.05 -0.76
C PRO A 180 -14.34 -22.03 -1.79
N PRO A 181 -14.65 -22.18 -3.08
CA PRO A 181 -14.38 -21.14 -4.07
C PRO A 181 -14.99 -19.80 -3.61
N THR A 182 -14.12 -18.84 -3.30
CA THR A 182 -14.48 -17.58 -2.62
C THR A 182 -13.86 -16.40 -3.36
N GLY A 183 -14.52 -15.24 -3.32
CA GLY A 183 -13.93 -13.96 -3.74
C GLY A 183 -13.90 -13.00 -2.57
N GLY A 184 -12.75 -12.37 -2.33
CA GLY A 184 -12.59 -11.33 -1.32
C GLY A 184 -12.52 -9.94 -1.94
N CYS A 185 -12.81 -8.94 -1.12
CA CYS A 185 -12.84 -7.54 -1.52
C CYS A 185 -12.48 -6.66 -0.33
N GLY A 186 -11.42 -5.85 -0.48
CA GLY A 186 -11.06 -4.78 0.43
C GLY A 186 -11.37 -3.43 -0.21
N MET A 187 -11.90 -2.49 0.58
CA MET A 187 -12.29 -1.17 0.10
C MET A 187 -11.81 -0.08 1.09
N GLY A 188 -11.09 0.92 0.57
CA GLY A 188 -10.56 2.02 1.37
C GLY A 188 -11.63 3.04 1.70
N ILE A 189 -12.24 2.94 2.88
CA ILE A 189 -13.33 3.83 3.32
C ILE A 189 -12.88 5.30 3.38
N ASP A 190 -11.67 5.58 3.88
CA ASP A 190 -11.14 6.94 3.96
C ASP A 190 -10.96 7.56 2.57
N ARG A 191 -10.45 6.78 1.60
CA ARG A 191 -10.28 7.24 0.21
C ARG A 191 -11.64 7.51 -0.46
N ILE A 192 -12.66 6.70 -0.15
CA ILE A 192 -14.03 6.95 -0.60
C ILE A 192 -14.58 8.22 0.03
N ALA A 193 -14.42 8.39 1.34
CA ALA A 193 -14.84 9.60 2.03
C ALA A 193 -14.20 10.83 1.39
N MET A 194 -12.88 10.80 1.15
CA MET A 194 -12.13 11.86 0.47
C MET A 194 -12.74 12.22 -0.89
N LEU A 195 -13.07 11.22 -1.71
CA LEU A 195 -13.70 11.45 -3.02
C LEU A 195 -15.08 12.09 -2.91
N LEU A 196 -15.90 11.65 -1.96
CA LEU A 196 -17.28 12.12 -1.78
C LEU A 196 -17.34 13.49 -1.09
N THR A 197 -16.36 13.83 -0.26
CA THR A 197 -16.28 15.12 0.45
C THR A 197 -15.35 16.12 -0.22
N ASN A 198 -14.84 15.80 -1.42
CA ASN A 198 -13.91 16.64 -2.16
C ASN A 198 -12.68 17.07 -1.33
N SER A 199 -12.03 16.09 -0.69
CA SER A 199 -10.93 16.32 0.25
C SER A 199 -9.62 15.67 -0.23
N ASP A 200 -8.58 16.48 -0.48
CA ASP A 200 -7.28 15.97 -0.98
C ASP A 200 -6.37 15.38 0.08
N SER A 201 -6.70 15.57 1.36
CA SER A 201 -5.93 15.04 2.48
C SER A 201 -6.80 14.09 3.28
N ILE A 202 -6.26 12.90 3.57
CA ILE A 202 -6.91 11.92 4.44
C ILE A 202 -7.21 12.48 5.84
N LYS A 203 -6.44 13.49 6.28
CA LYS A 203 -6.66 14.15 7.57
C LYS A 203 -8.00 14.89 7.66
N GLU A 204 -8.58 15.30 6.54
CA GLU A 204 -9.86 16.01 6.49
C GLU A 204 -11.06 15.07 6.72
N VAL A 205 -10.86 13.76 6.55
CA VAL A 205 -11.90 12.73 6.73
C VAL A 205 -11.70 11.88 7.98
N LEU A 206 -10.64 12.17 8.76
CA LEU A 206 -10.35 11.55 10.04
C LEU A 206 -10.62 12.56 11.17
N LEU A 207 -11.43 12.18 12.16
CA LEU A 207 -11.76 13.06 13.29
C LEU A 207 -10.52 13.46 14.12
N PHE A 208 -9.58 12.52 14.28
CA PHE A 208 -8.33 12.71 15.02
C PHE A 208 -7.17 12.08 14.24
N PRO A 209 -6.63 12.75 13.21
CA PRO A 209 -5.53 12.21 12.41
C PRO A 209 -4.25 12.12 13.24
N SER A 210 -3.38 11.17 12.88
CA SER A 210 -2.04 11.10 13.47
C SER A 210 -1.24 12.35 13.08
N GLU A 211 -0.69 13.01 14.10
CA GLU A 211 0.18 14.18 13.94
C GLU A 211 1.57 13.87 14.47
N ASN A 212 2.59 14.38 13.79
CA ASN A 212 3.94 14.35 14.32
C ASN A 212 3.99 15.20 15.59
N PRO A 213 4.58 14.69 16.68
CA PRO A 213 4.69 15.47 17.91
C PRO A 213 5.47 16.76 17.63
N PRO A 214 5.11 17.89 18.27
CA PRO A 214 5.87 19.12 18.11
C PRO A 214 7.32 18.89 18.56
N PRO A 215 8.31 19.52 17.90
CA PRO A 215 9.70 19.39 18.29
C PRO A 215 9.87 19.80 19.76
N PRO A 216 10.75 19.14 20.52
CA PRO A 216 10.92 19.41 21.94
C PRO A 216 11.26 20.89 22.14
N LYS A 217 10.44 21.59 22.94
CA LYS A 217 10.68 23.00 23.28
C LYS A 217 12.04 23.10 23.98
N LYS A 218 13.02 23.75 23.36
CA LYS A 218 14.28 24.13 24.02
C LYS A 218 13.92 24.95 25.26
N LYS A 219 14.11 24.40 26.46
CA LYS A 219 14.02 25.18 27.71
C LYS A 219 15.05 26.31 27.58
N LYS A 220 14.59 27.55 27.43
CA LYS A 220 15.45 28.72 27.67
C LYS A 220 15.93 28.57 29.12
N ARG A 221 17.23 28.31 29.31
CA ARG A 221 17.87 28.51 30.60
C ARG A 221 17.72 29.99 30.92
N THR A 222 16.73 30.36 31.72
CA THR A 222 16.75 31.62 32.45
C THR A 222 18.04 31.61 33.26
N ALA A 223 18.91 32.59 33.02
CA ALA A 223 20.12 32.77 33.81
C ALA A 223 19.70 32.88 35.28
N GLU A 224 20.01 31.87 36.08
CA GLU A 224 19.84 31.94 37.52
C GLU A 224 20.83 32.98 38.05
N ASN A 225 20.27 34.01 38.68
CA ASN A 225 21.00 35.09 39.34
C ASN A 225 21.95 34.49 40.42
N PRO A 226 23.25 34.82 40.45
CA PRO A 226 24.24 34.13 41.32
C PRO A 226 24.02 34.27 42.83
N GLU A 227 23.11 35.13 43.29
CA GLU A 227 23.03 35.52 44.70
C GLU A 227 22.34 34.53 45.65
N LYS A 228 21.66 33.47 45.15
CA LYS A 228 20.96 32.51 46.04
C LYS A 228 21.81 31.34 46.55
N LYS A 229 23.11 31.26 46.22
CA LYS A 229 23.96 30.12 46.61
C LYS A 229 24.61 30.21 48.01
N LYS A 230 24.39 31.27 48.79
CA LYS A 230 25.07 31.49 50.10
C LYS A 230 24.24 31.27 51.37
N ARG A 231 22.99 30.82 51.30
CA ARG A 231 22.20 30.51 52.52
C ARG A 231 21.55 29.13 52.40
N GLY A 232 22.21 28.11 52.94
CA GLY A 232 21.64 26.77 53.00
C GLY A 232 22.63 25.62 53.13
N ARG A 233 23.64 25.72 54.01
CA ARG A 233 24.38 24.55 54.51
C ARG A 233 24.61 24.71 56.02
N GLN A 234 23.56 24.48 56.81
CA GLN A 234 23.75 24.02 58.19
C GLN A 234 23.67 22.50 58.17
N LYS A 235 24.78 21.87 58.57
CA LYS A 235 24.94 20.43 58.72
C LYS A 235 24.13 19.98 59.94
N ILE A 236 23.25 19.01 59.76
CA ILE A 236 22.59 18.27 60.85
C ILE A 236 23.50 17.07 61.19
N PRO A 237 23.86 16.81 62.46
CA PRO A 237 24.72 15.70 62.83
C PRO A 237 23.96 14.37 62.86
N ASN A 238 24.57 13.31 62.31
CA ASN A 238 24.10 11.93 62.37
C ASN A 238 24.00 11.44 63.82
N LYS A 239 22.80 11.00 64.24
CA LYS A 239 22.63 10.15 65.42
C LYS A 239 22.34 8.71 64.99
N THR A 240 23.31 7.86 65.29
CA THR A 240 23.27 6.40 65.31
C THR A 240 22.28 5.93 66.39
N THR A 241 21.32 5.08 66.04
CA THR A 241 20.62 4.23 67.02
C THR A 241 20.35 2.86 66.42
N LYS A 242 21.04 1.86 67.00
CA LYS A 242 20.73 0.42 66.90
C LYS A 242 19.42 0.12 67.64
N LEU A 243 18.63 -0.84 67.15
CA LEU A 243 17.85 -1.85 67.88
C LEU A 243 17.20 -2.76 66.81
N GLN A 244 17.68 -3.97 66.53
CA GLN A 244 17.33 -5.25 67.19
C GLN A 244 15.83 -5.43 67.43
N LEU A 245 15.15 -6.12 66.52
CA LEU A 245 14.72 -7.52 66.64
C LEU A 245 14.58 -8.13 65.25
#